data_AF-A0A382T5H6-F1
#
_entry.id   AF-A0A382T5H6-F1
#
_cell.length_a   1.000
_cell.length_b   1.000
_cell.length_c   1.000
_cell.angle_alpha   90.00
_cell.angle_beta   90.00
_cell.angle_gamma   90.00
#
_symmetry.space_group_name_H-M   'P 1'
#
loop_
_entity.id
_entity.type
_entity.pdbx_description
1 polymer ?
#
loop_
_entity_poly.entity_id
_entity_poly.type
_entity_poly.pdbx_seq_one_letter_code
_entity_poly.pdbx_strand_id
1 'polypeptide(L)' 'MADEFPQMFRMRQRFEATPPVDVAASVADGFAAIRGQLKPGMRIAVGVGSRGISNLAKVVSAVIGELKNTGSEPFILPAM' A
#
# COMPACT_ATOMS: atom_id res chain seq x y z
N MET A 1 30.54 -19.65 -17.45
CA MET A 1 31.25 -18.37 -17.25
C MET A 1 30.86 -17.89 -15.87
N ALA A 2 31.81 -17.60 -14.99
CA ALA A 2 31.49 -17.00 -13.70
C ALA A 2 31.12 -15.55 -13.99
N ASP A 3 29.85 -15.20 -13.79
CA ASP A 3 29.38 -13.82 -13.91
C ASP A 3 29.99 -13.01 -12.76
N GLU A 4 31.18 -12.46 -12.99
CA GLU A 4 31.90 -11.65 -12.01
C GLU A 4 31.23 -10.27 -11.95
N PHE A 5 30.52 -10.00 -10.86
CA PHE A 5 29.94 -8.68 -10.61
C PHE A 5 31.04 -7.60 -10.60
N PRO A 6 30.75 -6.37 -11.05
CA PRO A 6 31.71 -5.26 -11.00
C PRO A 6 32.13 -4.96 -9.55
N GLN A 7 33.21 -4.20 -9.36
CA GLN A 7 33.65 -3.78 -8.04
C GLN A 7 32.54 -2.99 -7.32
N MET A 8 31.91 -3.62 -6.32
CA MET A 8 30.85 -3.02 -5.50
C MET A 8 31.44 -2.37 -4.25
N PHE A 9 30.82 -1.29 -3.77
CA PHE A 9 31.12 -0.71 -2.46
C PHE A 9 29.94 -0.89 -1.51
N ARG A 10 30.22 -0.98 -0.20
CA ARG A 10 29.18 -1.11 0.82
C ARG A 10 28.57 0.27 1.11
N MET A 11 27.27 0.40 0.90
CA MET A 11 26.50 1.57 1.32
C MET A 11 25.53 1.18 2.44
N ARG A 12 25.41 2.02 3.47
CA ARG A 12 24.32 1.93 4.44
C ARG A 12 23.47 3.19 4.37
N GLN A 13 22.25 3.06 3.89
CA GLN A 13 21.23 4.10 3.97
C GLN A 13 20.57 4.04 5.34
N ARG A 14 20.46 5.19 6.02
CA ARG A 14 19.64 5.34 7.23
C ARG A 14 18.43 6.19 6.85
N PHE A 15 17.24 5.68 7.10
CA PHE A 15 16.01 6.44 6.98
C PHE A 15 15.62 6.94 8.37
N GLU A 16 15.04 8.13 8.43
CA GLU A 16 14.39 8.61 9.65
C GLU A 16 13.24 7.67 10.03
N ALA A 17 13.12 7.35 11.31
CA ALA A 17 12.03 6.50 11.78
C ALA A 17 10.74 7.33 11.87
N THR A 18 9.73 6.96 11.10
CA THR A 18 8.39 7.53 11.25
C THR A 18 7.77 7.06 12.57
N PRO A 19 7.01 7.91 13.28
CA PRO A 19 6.26 7.48 14.45
C PRO A 19 5.33 6.29 14.14
N PRO A 20 5.04 5.42 15.12
CA PRO A 20 4.07 4.35 14.95
C PRO A 20 2.72 4.89 14.49
N VAL A 21 2.09 4.19 13.56
CA VAL A 21 0.77 4.50 13.01
C VAL A 21 -0.17 3.35 13.28
N ASP A 22 -1.37 3.66 13.78
CA ASP A 22 -2.50 2.73 13.69
C ASP A 22 -3.00 2.73 12.25
N VAL A 23 -2.59 1.69 11.52
CA VAL A 23 -2.91 1.53 10.10
C VAL A 23 -4.41 1.43 9.87
N ALA A 24 -5.14 0.72 10.73
CA ALA A 24 -6.56 0.48 10.52
C ALA A 24 -7.34 1.78 10.71
N ALA A 25 -7.08 2.50 11.81
CA ALA A 25 -7.70 3.79 12.08
C ALA A 25 -7.37 4.81 10.98
N SER A 26 -6.10 4.91 10.59
CA SER A 26 -5.64 5.86 9.58
C SER A 26 -6.27 5.62 8.21
N VAL A 27 -6.45 4.34 7.82
CA VAL A 27 -7.14 3.99 6.58
C VAL A 27 -8.63 4.35 6.67
N ALA A 28 -9.30 3.98 7.76
CA ALA A 28 -10.73 4.28 7.94
C ALA A 28 -11.03 5.79 7.92
N ASP A 29 -10.16 6.60 8.52
CA ASP A 29 -10.24 8.06 8.51
C ASP A 29 -10.06 8.62 7.09
N GLY A 30 -9.05 8.13 6.35
CA GLY A 30 -8.79 8.55 4.98
C GLY A 30 -9.95 8.26 4.02
N PHE A 31 -10.70 7.18 4.26
CA PHE A 31 -11.86 6.82 3.45
C PHE A 31 -13.04 7.79 3.58
N ALA A 32 -13.10 8.61 4.64
CA ALA A 32 -14.16 9.60 4.82
C ALA A 32 -14.25 10.57 3.63
N ALA A 33 -13.10 10.93 3.02
CA ALA A 33 -13.04 11.85 1.88
C ALA A 33 -13.68 11.31 0.58
N ILE A 34 -13.75 9.99 0.42
CA ILE A 34 -14.22 9.35 -0.81
C ILE A 34 -15.50 8.53 -0.63
N ARG A 35 -15.99 8.35 0.61
CA ARG A 35 -17.16 7.50 0.91
C ARG A 35 -18.38 7.79 0.03
N GLY A 36 -18.69 9.06 -0.23
CA GLY A 36 -19.84 9.44 -1.08
C GLY A 36 -19.70 9.09 -2.56
N GLN A 37 -18.51 8.74 -3.03
CA GLN A 37 -18.23 8.38 -4.42
C GLN A 37 -18.29 6.88 -4.65
N LEU A 38 -18.14 6.08 -3.59
CA LEU A 38 -18.14 4.62 -3.64
C LEU A 38 -19.56 4.10 -3.81
N LYS A 39 -19.76 3.18 -4.77
CA LYS A 39 -21.07 2.58 -5.06
C LYS A 39 -20.94 1.06 -5.10
N PRO A 40 -21.95 0.31 -4.63
CA PRO A 40 -21.99 -1.14 -4.78
C PRO A 40 -21.77 -1.56 -6.25
N GLY A 41 -20.98 -2.60 -6.47
CA GLY A 41 -20.62 -3.13 -7.79
C GLY A 41 -19.55 -2.33 -8.54
N MET A 42 -19.00 -1.24 -7.98
CA MET A 42 -17.87 -0.54 -8.61
C MET A 42 -16.63 -1.43 -8.64
N ARG A 43 -16.08 -1.65 -9.84
CA ARG A 43 -14.78 -2.32 -10.01
C ARG A 43 -13.65 -1.33 -9.83
N ILE A 44 -12.89 -1.46 -8.75
CA ILE A 44 -11.89 -0.45 -8.32
C ILE A 44 -10.49 -1.04 -8.40
N ALA A 45 -9.63 -0.39 -9.18
CA ALA A 45 -8.24 -0.79 -9.34
C ALA A 45 -7.39 -0.16 -8.23
N VAL A 46 -6.73 -0.98 -7.40
CA VAL A 46 -5.89 -0.51 -6.29
C VAL A 46 -4.42 -0.69 -6.66
N GLY A 47 -3.73 0.43 -6.90
CA GLY A 47 -2.28 0.48 -7.12
C GLY A 47 -1.51 0.15 -5.85
N VAL A 48 -0.64 -0.86 -5.89
CA VAL A 48 0.17 -1.28 -4.74
C VAL A 48 1.66 -1.26 -5.12
N GLY A 49 2.44 -0.53 -4.32
CA GLY A 49 3.90 -0.45 -4.41
C GLY A 49 4.55 -0.59 -3.04
N SER A 50 5.76 -1.16 -3.00
CA SER A 50 6.48 -1.44 -1.73
C SER A 50 7.47 -0.35 -1.32
N ARG A 51 7.87 0.52 -2.25
CA ARG A 51 8.93 1.50 -2.04
C ARG A 51 8.57 2.47 -0.92
N GLY A 52 9.39 2.49 0.14
CA GLY A 52 9.22 3.40 1.28
C GLY A 52 8.06 3.06 2.21
N ILE A 53 7.37 1.92 2.03
CA ILE A 53 6.23 1.51 2.86
C ILE A 53 6.63 0.36 3.79
N SER A 54 6.47 0.57 5.09
CA SER A 54 6.47 -0.52 6.07
C SER A 54 5.05 -1.10 6.22
N ASN A 55 4.93 -2.36 6.67
CA ASN A 55 3.64 -3.01 6.91
C ASN A 55 2.69 -3.10 5.70
N LEU A 56 3.22 -3.21 4.48
CA LEU A 56 2.44 -3.20 3.23
C LEU A 56 1.21 -4.12 3.28
N ALA A 57 1.37 -5.36 3.74
CA ALA A 57 0.28 -6.32 3.83
C ALA A 57 -0.90 -5.82 4.71
N LYS A 58 -0.60 -5.16 5.84
CA LYS A 58 -1.62 -4.60 6.74
C LYS A 58 -2.36 -3.44 6.06
N VAL A 59 -1.61 -2.53 5.44
CA VAL A 59 -2.17 -1.37 4.73
C VAL A 59 -3.09 -1.81 3.59
N VAL A 60 -2.60 -2.71 2.74
CA VAL A 60 -3.37 -3.22 1.60
C VAL A 60 -4.63 -3.94 2.09
N SER A 61 -4.52 -4.77 3.14
CA SER A 61 -5.68 -5.50 3.67
C SER A 61 -6.75 -4.55 4.21
N ALA A 62 -6.35 -3.49 4.93
CA ALA A 62 -7.27 -2.48 5.45
C ALA A 62 -8.00 -1.72 4.33
N VAL A 63 -7.26 -1.27 3.31
CA VAL A 63 -7.84 -0.55 2.15
C VAL A 63 -8.83 -1.44 1.39
N ILE A 64 -8.46 -2.70 1.12
CA ILE A 64 -9.35 -3.66 0.46
C ILE A 64 -10.60 -3.93 1.31
N GLY A 65 -10.44 -4.02 2.62
CA GLY A 65 -11.55 -4.17 3.57
C GLY A 65 -12.55 -3.02 3.48
N GLU A 66 -12.08 -1.77 3.59
CA GLU A 66 -12.94 -0.58 3.46
C GLU A 66 -13.69 -0.54 2.12
N LEU A 67 -13.01 -0.87 1.00
CA LEU A 67 -13.67 -0.93 -0.31
C LEU A 67 -14.74 -2.03 -0.37
N LYS A 68 -14.44 -3.23 0.11
CA LYS A 68 -15.42 -4.34 0.15
C LYS A 68 -16.63 -4.02 1.03
N ASN A 69 -16.44 -3.28 2.13
CA ASN A 69 -17.53 -2.86 3.02
C ASN A 69 -18.56 -1.96 2.32
N THR A 70 -18.17 -1.28 1.24
CA THR A 70 -19.09 -0.48 0.41
C THR A 70 -19.82 -1.29 -0.66
N GLY A 71 -19.59 -2.61 -0.74
CA GLY A 71 -20.08 -3.47 -1.82
C GLY A 71 -19.33 -3.30 -3.13
N SER A 72 -18.17 -2.63 -3.13
CA SER A 72 -17.31 -2.51 -4.31
C SER A 72 -16.53 -3.81 -4.57
N GLU A 73 -16.01 -3.95 -5.79
CA GLU A 73 -15.21 -5.08 -6.27
C GLU A 73 -13.75 -4.64 -6.51
N PRO A 74 -12.92 -4.51 -5.46
CA PRO A 74 -11.55 -4.06 -5.61
C PRO A 74 -10.64 -5.17 -6.17
N PHE A 75 -9.67 -4.79 -6.99
CA PHE A 75 -8.60 -5.67 -7.46
C PHE A 75 -7.24 -4.95 -7.43
N ILE A 76 -6.17 -5.70 -7.19
CA ILE A 76 -4.82 -5.15 -7.03
C ILE A 76 -4.12 -5.08 -8.40
N LEU A 77 -3.45 -3.96 -8.65
CA LEU A 77 -2.50 -3.81 -9.74
C LEU A 77 -1.13 -3.37 -9.19
N PRO A 78 -0.02 -3.86 -9.77
CA PRO A 78 1.30 -3.36 -9.39
C PRO A 78 1.42 -1.89 -9.77
N ALA A 79 1.82 -1.06 -8.82
CA ALA A 79 2.12 0.33 -9.06
C ALA A 79 3.45 0.65 -8.38
N MET A 80 4.46 0.98 -9.19
CA MET A 80 5.82 1.36 -8.79
C MET A 80 6.78 0.26 -8.32
#